data_AF-A0A2V6XNS2-F1
#
_entry.id   AF-A0A2V6XNS2-F1
#
_cell.length_a   1.000
_cell.length_b   1.000
_cell.length_c   1.000
_cell.angle_alpha   90.00
_cell.angle_beta   90.00
_cell.angle_gamma   90.00
#
_symmetry.space_group_name_H-M   'P 1'
#
loop_
_entity.id
_entity.type
_entity.pdbx_description
1 polymer ?
#
loop_
_entity_poly.entity_id
_entity_poly.type
_entity_poly.pdbx_seq_one_letter_code
_entity_poly.pdbx_strand_id
1 'polypeptide(L)'
;MTNGHLPADVKRTSVLRRVPSLAEVRFRSECGEEGDVCAFELPIDAFPVTVEAPTGRVMAIVPGDVFLATPGHRQSTKWVDGKIPAGGLTPGGHYWVLAECGLVGELVGNSPSEKDHLGRVKYVGKVYGKGGWDLNIRQFAVPGPAGPNRNMAVYLVLGTSGDSGKTTAGLAVLRTLRMQGHAIVTALKATGTPSLEEISRYRDFGAAQAFDCVDFGLPATDPLGRDGISEAFDRMLDYCLSLPADALVVECGGDLFGANVPAFLKCLRLRRPDPKIVLAATDARRGCSATWGSPSA
;
A
#
# COMPACT_ATOMS: atom_id res chain seq x y z
N MET A 1 27.77 -18.09 -3.35
CA MET A 1 26.60 -18.00 -4.25
C MET A 1 26.66 -16.64 -4.93
N THR A 2 26.61 -16.66 -6.25
CA THR A 2 27.21 -15.66 -7.14
C THR A 2 26.26 -14.53 -7.48
N ASN A 3 26.78 -13.31 -7.53
CA ASN A 3 26.14 -12.17 -8.18
C ASN A 3 25.64 -12.59 -9.57
N GLY A 4 24.46 -12.12 -9.95
CA GLY A 4 23.83 -12.52 -11.20
C GLY A 4 23.20 -11.36 -11.95
N HIS A 5 22.83 -11.65 -13.19
CA HIS A 5 22.15 -10.75 -14.10
C HIS A 5 20.79 -11.33 -14.47
N LEU A 6 19.79 -10.47 -14.51
CA LEU A 6 18.44 -10.77 -14.99
C LEU A 6 18.17 -9.93 -16.23
N PRO A 7 17.34 -10.43 -17.16
CA PRO A 7 17.03 -9.69 -18.37
C PRO A 7 16.22 -8.42 -18.02
N ALA A 8 16.31 -7.41 -18.89
CA ALA A 8 15.70 -6.09 -18.64
C ALA A 8 14.17 -6.14 -18.60
N ASP A 9 13.57 -7.16 -19.22
CA ASP A 9 12.13 -7.42 -19.26
C ASP A 9 11.65 -8.32 -18.11
N VAL A 10 12.49 -8.54 -17.08
CA VAL A 10 12.09 -9.26 -15.87
C VAL A 10 10.78 -8.69 -15.33
N LYS A 11 9.86 -9.58 -14.94
CA LYS A 11 8.56 -9.21 -14.42
C LYS A 11 8.75 -8.37 -13.16
N ARG A 12 7.93 -7.32 -13.00
CA ARG A 12 7.96 -6.41 -11.85
C ARG A 12 6.56 -6.32 -11.28
N THR A 13 6.45 -6.16 -9.97
CA THR A 13 5.16 -5.96 -9.30
C THR A 13 4.86 -4.47 -9.03
N SER A 14 3.61 -4.15 -8.73
CA SER A 14 3.11 -2.77 -8.65
C SER A 14 3.65 -1.98 -7.45
N VAL A 15 4.11 -2.64 -6.39
CA VAL A 15 4.84 -2.00 -5.28
C VAL A 15 6.14 -1.32 -5.76
N LEU A 16 6.67 -1.74 -6.91
CA LEU A 16 7.86 -1.16 -7.53
C LEU A 16 7.54 -0.09 -8.59
N ARG A 17 6.28 0.35 -8.72
CA ARG A 17 5.84 1.26 -9.80
C ARG A 17 6.54 2.63 -9.84
N ARG A 18 7.11 3.05 -8.72
CA ARG A 18 7.88 4.30 -8.59
C ARG A 18 9.36 4.12 -8.94
N VAL A 19 9.86 2.89 -8.90
CA VAL A 19 11.24 2.55 -9.28
C VAL A 19 11.35 2.64 -10.81
N PRO A 20 12.34 3.36 -11.38
CA PRO A 20 12.56 3.41 -12.82
C PRO A 20 12.76 2.02 -13.44
N SER A 21 12.50 1.89 -14.75
CA SER A 21 12.92 0.70 -15.48
C SER A 21 14.45 0.58 -15.45
N LEU A 22 14.92 -0.64 -15.21
CA LEU A 22 16.34 -0.96 -15.15
C LEU A 22 16.73 -1.56 -16.50
N ALA A 23 17.64 -0.91 -17.21
CA ALA A 23 18.16 -1.41 -18.49
C ALA A 23 18.92 -2.74 -18.32
N GLU A 24 19.47 -2.98 -17.13
CA GLU A 24 20.13 -4.20 -16.74
C GLU A 24 19.84 -4.42 -15.26
N VAL A 25 19.33 -5.61 -14.90
CA VAL A 25 18.98 -5.93 -13.53
C VAL A 25 20.08 -6.81 -12.97
N ARG A 26 20.78 -6.31 -11.95
CA ARG A 26 21.82 -7.06 -11.26
C ARG A 26 21.43 -7.27 -9.81
N PHE A 27 21.78 -8.43 -9.27
CA PHE A 27 21.49 -8.76 -7.88
C PHE A 27 22.71 -9.32 -7.16
N ARG A 28 22.71 -9.15 -5.83
CA ARG A 28 23.67 -9.75 -4.90
C ARG A 28 22.96 -10.72 -3.97
N SER A 29 23.67 -11.77 -3.59
CA SER A 29 23.22 -12.75 -2.60
C SER A 29 23.31 -12.17 -1.18
N GLU A 30 22.49 -11.17 -0.89
CA GLU A 30 22.43 -10.44 0.37
C GLU A 30 21.01 -10.46 0.95
N CYS A 31 20.89 -10.21 2.26
CA CYS A 31 19.58 -10.16 2.91
C CYS A 31 18.75 -8.96 2.42
N GLY A 32 17.45 -9.20 2.20
CA GLY A 32 16.50 -8.17 1.78
C GLY A 32 15.74 -7.62 2.97
N GLU A 33 15.67 -6.29 3.07
CA GLU A 33 14.93 -5.57 4.11
C GLU A 33 13.68 -4.88 3.54
N GLU A 34 12.87 -4.27 4.42
CA GLU A 34 11.64 -3.59 4.03
C GLU A 34 11.89 -2.53 2.93
N GLY A 35 11.18 -2.67 1.81
CA GLY A 35 11.24 -1.75 0.68
C GLY A 35 12.40 -1.99 -0.29
N ASP A 36 13.31 -2.92 -0.01
CA ASP A 36 14.37 -3.24 -0.95
C ASP A 36 13.80 -3.87 -2.22
N VAL A 37 14.35 -3.48 -3.37
CA VAL A 37 14.02 -4.14 -4.63
C VAL A 37 14.75 -5.48 -4.64
N CYS A 38 13.99 -6.57 -4.67
CA CYS A 38 14.54 -7.92 -4.54
C CYS A 38 14.06 -8.82 -5.67
N ALA A 39 14.89 -9.80 -6.03
CA ALA A 39 14.58 -10.84 -6.99
C ALA A 39 14.06 -12.10 -6.30
N PHE A 40 13.00 -12.67 -6.86
CA PHE A 40 12.33 -13.86 -6.37
C PHE A 40 12.09 -14.83 -7.52
N GLU A 41 12.20 -16.12 -7.25
CA GLU A 41 11.94 -17.19 -8.20
C GLU A 41 10.72 -17.97 -7.75
N LEU A 42 9.77 -18.22 -8.67
CA LEU A 42 8.69 -19.17 -8.42
C LEU A 42 9.21 -20.59 -8.73
N PRO A 43 9.24 -21.53 -7.76
CA PRO A 43 9.75 -22.88 -7.99
C PRO A 43 9.04 -23.62 -9.14
N ILE A 44 9.76 -24.52 -9.83
CA ILE A 44 9.24 -25.24 -11.00
C ILE A 44 8.05 -26.17 -10.69
N ASP A 45 7.92 -26.57 -9.43
CA ASP A 45 6.86 -27.44 -8.90
C ASP A 45 5.70 -26.66 -8.25
N ALA A 46 5.73 -25.32 -8.30
CA ALA A 46 4.67 -24.48 -7.76
C ALA A 46 3.48 -24.34 -8.73
N PHE A 47 2.37 -23.80 -8.23
CA PHE A 47 1.29 -23.30 -9.08
C PHE A 47 1.56 -21.85 -9.49
N PRO A 48 1.09 -21.40 -10.67
CA PRO A 48 1.16 -20.00 -11.05
C PRO A 48 0.51 -19.10 -9.99
N VAL A 49 1.08 -17.91 -9.79
CA VAL A 49 0.48 -16.87 -8.94
C VAL A 49 0.14 -15.62 -9.73
N THR A 50 -0.91 -14.94 -9.30
CA THR A 50 -1.36 -13.68 -9.88
C THR A 50 -0.79 -12.50 -9.09
N VAL A 51 -0.16 -11.57 -9.79
CA VAL A 51 0.36 -10.30 -9.24
C VAL A 51 -0.04 -9.13 -10.12
N GLU A 52 0.04 -7.92 -9.58
CA GLU A 52 -0.24 -6.68 -10.28
C GLU A 52 1.07 -6.09 -10.82
N ALA A 53 1.12 -5.76 -12.11
CA ALA A 53 2.27 -5.10 -12.72
C ALA A 53 2.33 -3.59 -12.38
N PRO A 54 3.49 -2.91 -12.51
CA PRO A 54 3.61 -1.45 -12.40
C PRO A 54 2.64 -0.63 -13.24
N THR A 55 2.11 -1.23 -14.31
CA THR A 55 1.11 -0.61 -15.21
C THR A 55 -0.32 -0.78 -14.74
N GLY A 56 -0.57 -1.51 -13.64
CA GLY A 56 -1.91 -1.89 -13.15
C GLY A 56 -2.49 -3.13 -13.84
N ARG A 57 -1.74 -3.76 -14.75
CA ARG A 57 -2.19 -4.98 -15.43
C ARG A 57 -2.03 -6.18 -14.50
N VAL A 58 -3.06 -7.02 -14.42
CA VAL A 58 -2.98 -8.34 -13.80
C VAL A 58 -2.03 -9.25 -14.60
N MET A 59 -1.08 -9.87 -13.90
CA MET A 59 0.02 -10.62 -14.49
C MET A 59 0.23 -11.94 -13.75
N ALA A 60 0.36 -13.04 -14.50
CA ALA A 60 0.78 -14.32 -13.93
C ALA A 60 2.31 -14.40 -13.79
N ILE A 61 2.77 -14.89 -12.65
CA ILE A 61 4.10 -15.48 -12.45
C ILE A 61 3.91 -16.99 -12.57
N VAL A 62 4.60 -17.62 -13.52
CA VAL A 62 4.51 -19.05 -13.78
C VAL A 62 5.76 -19.78 -13.28
N PRO A 63 5.69 -21.09 -13.01
CA PRO A 63 6.82 -21.85 -12.48
C PRO A 63 8.10 -21.65 -13.30
N GLY A 64 9.21 -21.36 -12.62
CA GLY A 64 10.52 -21.02 -13.22
C GLY A 64 10.72 -19.53 -13.50
N ASP A 65 9.69 -18.68 -13.40
CA ASP A 65 9.86 -17.24 -13.56
C ASP A 65 10.68 -16.64 -12.41
N VAL A 66 11.52 -15.68 -12.78
CA VAL A 66 12.09 -14.71 -11.84
C VAL A 66 11.33 -13.39 -11.98
N PHE A 67 10.99 -12.76 -10.85
CA PHE A 67 10.31 -11.49 -10.81
C PHE A 67 10.85 -10.59 -9.69
N LEU A 68 10.60 -9.29 -9.82
CA LEU A 68 11.00 -8.27 -8.86
C LEU A 68 9.82 -7.85 -7.99
N ALA A 69 10.05 -7.85 -6.69
CA ALA A 69 9.08 -7.51 -5.65
C ALA A 69 9.84 -6.92 -4.44
N THR A 70 9.16 -6.71 -3.31
CA THR A 70 9.79 -6.19 -2.09
C THR A 70 9.47 -7.04 -0.87
N PRO A 71 10.41 -7.22 0.07
CA PRO A 71 10.09 -7.60 1.44
C PRO A 71 9.07 -6.62 2.04
N GLY A 72 8.06 -7.14 2.74
CA GLY A 72 7.04 -6.31 3.37
C GLY A 72 6.20 -7.04 4.40
N HIS A 73 5.59 -6.26 5.28
CA HIS A 73 4.59 -6.74 6.24
C HIS A 73 3.19 -6.61 5.65
N ARG A 74 2.31 -7.53 6.01
CA ARG A 74 0.89 -7.44 5.69
C ARG A 74 0.11 -7.94 6.89
N GLN A 75 -0.80 -7.12 7.43
CA GLN A 75 -1.73 -7.57 8.47
C GLN A 75 -3.15 -7.48 7.93
N SER A 76 -3.78 -8.63 7.75
CA SER A 76 -5.17 -8.71 7.30
C SER A 76 -5.96 -9.67 8.19
N THR A 77 -7.05 -9.16 8.77
CA THR A 77 -7.96 -9.96 9.59
C THR A 77 -8.73 -11.02 8.80
N LYS A 78 -8.74 -10.93 7.46
CA LYS A 78 -9.51 -11.82 6.59
C LYS A 78 -8.69 -12.63 5.62
N TRP A 79 -7.50 -12.18 5.24
CA TRP A 79 -6.84 -12.69 4.05
C TRP A 79 -5.51 -13.38 4.38
N VAL A 80 -4.44 -12.60 4.48
CA VAL A 80 -3.07 -13.09 4.68
C VAL A 80 -2.41 -12.18 5.69
N ASP A 81 -1.79 -12.78 6.70
CA ASP A 81 -0.91 -12.14 7.65
C ASP A 81 0.52 -12.65 7.43
N GLY A 82 1.45 -11.72 7.29
CA GLY A 82 2.84 -12.03 7.05
C GLY A 82 3.77 -10.91 7.50
N LYS A 83 5.00 -11.30 7.78
CA LYS A 83 6.02 -10.41 8.35
C LYS A 83 7.36 -10.61 7.66
N ILE A 84 8.24 -9.64 7.86
CA ILE A 84 9.67 -9.79 7.59
C ILE A 84 10.31 -10.46 8.83
N PRO A 85 11.07 -11.56 8.68
CA PRO A 85 11.80 -12.18 9.79
C PRO A 85 12.87 -11.26 10.40
N ALA A 86 13.24 -11.52 11.66
CA ALA A 86 14.39 -10.88 12.31
C ALA A 86 15.68 -11.29 11.58
N GLY A 87 16.22 -10.39 10.75
CA GLY A 87 17.36 -10.67 9.86
C GLY A 87 17.05 -10.49 8.35
N GLY A 88 15.80 -10.16 8.01
CA GLY A 88 15.37 -9.96 6.63
C GLY A 88 15.14 -11.27 5.89
N LEU A 89 14.94 -11.16 4.57
CA LEU A 89 14.82 -12.32 3.70
C LEU A 89 16.22 -12.79 3.29
N THR A 90 16.55 -14.04 3.56
CA THR A 90 17.89 -14.59 3.35
C THR A 90 18.00 -15.30 1.99
N PRO A 91 19.13 -15.15 1.27
CA PRO A 91 19.38 -15.85 0.00
C PRO A 91 19.10 -17.36 0.08
N GLY A 92 18.30 -17.87 -0.86
CA GLY A 92 17.87 -19.27 -0.90
C GLY A 92 16.73 -19.63 0.07
N GLY A 93 16.34 -18.71 0.95
CA GLY A 93 15.16 -18.84 1.80
C GLY A 93 13.86 -18.88 0.98
N HIS A 94 12.83 -19.51 1.54
CA HIS A 94 11.51 -19.60 0.91
C HIS A 94 10.49 -18.77 1.68
N TYR A 95 9.78 -17.92 0.96
CA TYR A 95 8.84 -16.93 1.48
C TYR A 95 7.54 -16.98 0.68
N TRP A 96 6.57 -16.15 1.02
CA TRP A 96 5.25 -16.13 0.41
C TRP A 96 4.96 -14.78 -0.21
N VAL A 97 4.36 -14.78 -1.39
CA VAL A 97 3.72 -13.59 -1.95
C VAL A 97 2.47 -13.31 -1.11
N LEU A 98 2.53 -12.25 -0.31
CA LEU A 98 1.51 -11.88 0.67
C LEU A 98 0.40 -11.02 0.06
N ALA A 99 0.68 -10.35 -1.06
CA ALA A 99 -0.23 -9.41 -1.71
C ALA A 99 0.05 -9.35 -3.22
N GLU A 100 -1.00 -9.11 -4.01
CA GLU A 100 -0.90 -8.93 -5.47
C GLU A 100 0.07 -7.81 -5.87
N CYS A 101 0.22 -6.77 -5.04
CA CYS A 101 1.19 -5.70 -5.30
C CYS A 101 2.67 -6.15 -5.20
N GLY A 102 2.92 -7.38 -4.74
CA GLY A 102 4.24 -7.99 -4.61
C GLY A 102 4.93 -7.68 -3.28
N LEU A 103 4.18 -7.77 -2.19
CA LEU A 103 4.78 -7.91 -0.87
C LEU A 103 5.17 -9.37 -0.67
N VAL A 104 6.40 -9.63 -0.25
CA VAL A 104 6.89 -10.97 0.04
C VAL A 104 7.39 -11.05 1.47
N GLY A 105 7.06 -12.12 2.19
CA GLY A 105 7.48 -12.30 3.58
C GLY A 105 7.23 -13.70 4.12
N GLU A 106 7.52 -13.90 5.40
CA GLU A 106 7.15 -15.10 6.13
C GLU A 106 5.64 -15.10 6.37
N LEU A 107 4.98 -16.20 6.05
CA LEU A 107 3.55 -16.37 6.30
C LEU A 107 3.32 -16.67 7.78
N VAL A 108 2.55 -15.82 8.45
CA VAL A 108 2.16 -15.98 9.86
C VAL A 108 0.80 -16.67 9.96
N GLY A 109 -0.13 -16.31 9.07
CA GLY A 109 -1.44 -16.93 9.01
C GLY A 109 -2.18 -16.58 7.72
N ASN A 110 -3.11 -17.44 7.33
CA ASN A 110 -4.01 -17.19 6.21
C ASN A 110 -5.42 -17.73 6.52
N SER A 111 -6.41 -17.15 5.86
CA SER A 111 -7.75 -17.77 5.78
C SER A 111 -7.76 -18.91 4.76
N PRO A 112 -8.68 -19.90 4.89
CA PRO A 112 -8.83 -21.01 3.95
C PRO A 112 -9.33 -20.62 2.55
N SER A 113 -9.67 -19.34 2.32
CA SER A 113 -10.08 -18.89 0.99
C SER A 113 -8.89 -18.96 0.03
N GLU A 114 -9.11 -19.56 -1.14
CA GLU A 114 -8.15 -19.59 -2.24
C GLU A 114 -7.75 -18.16 -2.61
N LYS A 115 -6.45 -17.96 -2.77
CA LYS A 115 -5.87 -16.66 -3.12
C LYS A 115 -4.90 -16.89 -4.25
N ASP A 116 -5.25 -16.41 -5.43
CA ASP A 116 -4.45 -16.58 -6.65
C ASP A 116 -3.04 -15.98 -6.51
N HIS A 117 -2.84 -15.01 -5.61
CA HIS A 117 -1.51 -14.44 -5.34
C HIS A 117 -0.67 -15.25 -4.35
N LEU A 118 -1.27 -16.12 -3.54
CA LEU A 118 -0.59 -16.78 -2.43
C LEU A 118 0.22 -17.98 -2.95
N GLY A 119 1.50 -17.74 -3.23
CA GLY A 119 2.44 -18.82 -3.59
C GLY A 119 3.79 -18.65 -2.93
N ARG A 120 4.44 -19.81 -2.73
CA ARG A 120 5.75 -19.90 -2.11
C ARG A 120 6.84 -19.64 -3.13
N VAL A 121 7.68 -18.65 -2.86
CA VAL A 121 8.76 -18.20 -3.75
C VAL A 121 10.10 -18.32 -3.06
N LYS A 122 11.15 -18.58 -3.83
CA LYS A 122 12.53 -18.59 -3.35
C LYS A 122 13.12 -17.19 -3.48
N TYR A 123 13.70 -16.67 -2.41
CA TYR A 123 14.41 -15.39 -2.43
C TYR A 123 15.79 -15.58 -3.08
N VAL A 124 16.06 -14.81 -4.13
CA VAL A 124 17.30 -14.91 -4.91
C VAL A 124 18.35 -13.93 -4.37
N GLY A 125 17.96 -12.68 -4.14
CA GLY A 125 18.87 -11.64 -3.67
C GLY A 125 18.37 -10.21 -3.87
N LYS A 126 19.15 -9.24 -3.38
CA LYS A 126 18.86 -7.81 -3.46
C LYS A 126 19.33 -7.23 -4.79
N VAL A 127 18.48 -6.44 -5.43
CA VAL A 127 18.76 -5.76 -6.71
C VAL A 127 19.45 -4.42 -6.46
N TYR A 128 20.43 -4.10 -7.29
CA TYR A 128 21.16 -2.83 -7.23
C TYR A 128 21.13 -2.08 -8.56
N GLY A 129 21.20 -0.75 -8.47
CA GLY A 129 21.14 0.15 -9.61
C GLY A 129 22.50 0.39 -10.29
N LYS A 130 22.47 1.24 -11.32
CA LYS A 130 23.69 1.73 -11.98
C LYS A 130 24.58 2.43 -10.94
N GLY A 131 25.83 1.98 -10.81
CA GLY A 131 26.77 2.48 -9.80
C GLY A 131 26.91 1.59 -8.55
N GLY A 132 26.17 0.48 -8.48
CA GLY A 132 26.35 -0.52 -7.40
C GLY A 132 25.61 -0.22 -6.10
N TRP A 133 24.73 0.78 -6.11
CA TRP A 133 23.91 1.20 -4.96
C TRP A 133 22.66 0.35 -4.82
N ASP A 134 22.33 -0.01 -3.59
CA ASP A 134 21.10 -0.73 -3.25
C ASP A 134 19.87 0.11 -3.62
N LEU A 135 18.90 -0.56 -4.25
CA LEU A 135 17.63 0.05 -4.60
C LEU A 135 16.60 -0.20 -3.51
N ASN A 136 16.03 0.87 -2.99
CA ASN A 136 14.90 0.81 -2.07
C ASN A 136 13.80 1.75 -2.54
N ILE A 137 12.53 1.32 -2.49
CA ILE A 137 11.40 2.11 -2.98
C ILE A 137 11.30 3.50 -2.31
N ARG A 138 11.83 3.65 -1.08
CA ARG A 138 11.86 4.94 -0.36
C ARG A 138 12.66 6.02 -1.08
N GLN A 139 13.64 5.62 -1.89
CA GLN A 139 14.45 6.53 -2.71
C GLN A 139 13.64 7.17 -3.85
N PHE A 140 12.47 6.60 -4.19
CA PHE A 140 11.64 6.98 -5.31
C PHE A 140 10.28 7.55 -4.91
N ALA A 141 10.13 7.89 -3.62
CA ALA A 141 8.96 8.58 -3.09
C ALA A 141 8.75 9.93 -3.82
N VAL A 142 7.52 10.43 -3.81
CA VAL A 142 7.23 11.80 -4.23
C VAL A 142 8.12 12.78 -3.46
N PRO A 143 8.52 13.91 -4.08
CA PRO A 143 9.29 14.93 -3.39
C PRO A 143 8.51 15.48 -2.18
N GLY A 144 9.18 16.32 -1.37
CA GLY A 144 8.50 17.08 -0.32
C GLY A 144 7.31 17.91 -0.82
N PRO A 145 6.53 18.53 0.08
CA PRO A 145 5.33 19.26 -0.28
C PRO A 145 5.62 20.31 -1.37
N ALA A 146 4.70 20.43 -2.34
CA ALA A 146 4.83 21.33 -3.48
C ALA A 146 4.68 22.81 -3.10
N GLY A 147 4.38 23.10 -1.84
CA GLY A 147 4.13 24.43 -1.30
C GLY A 147 3.50 24.37 0.09
N PRO A 148 2.99 25.49 0.61
CA PRO A 148 2.25 25.50 1.86
C PRO A 148 0.92 24.77 1.73
N ASN A 149 0.37 24.38 2.88
CA ASN A 149 -0.97 23.80 2.97
C ASN A 149 -2.03 24.78 2.41
N ARG A 150 -2.84 24.32 1.45
CA ARG A 150 -3.80 25.14 0.69
C ARG A 150 -5.22 25.17 1.24
N ASN A 151 -5.41 24.73 2.48
CA ASN A 151 -6.71 24.71 3.18
C ASN A 151 -7.88 24.00 2.43
N MET A 152 -7.60 23.04 1.54
CA MET A 152 -8.65 22.27 0.85
C MET A 152 -9.51 21.45 1.82
N ALA A 153 -10.76 21.19 1.44
CA ALA A 153 -11.68 20.34 2.20
C ALA A 153 -11.22 18.88 2.17
N VAL A 154 -11.29 18.20 3.33
CA VAL A 154 -10.94 16.78 3.45
C VAL A 154 -12.16 15.94 3.74
N TYR A 155 -12.35 14.89 2.95
CA TYR A 155 -13.39 13.88 3.12
C TYR A 155 -12.72 12.58 3.54
N LEU A 156 -12.91 12.19 4.79
CA LEU A 156 -12.28 11.01 5.39
C LEU A 156 -13.24 9.83 5.36
N VAL A 157 -12.85 8.75 4.72
CA VAL A 157 -13.59 7.49 4.64
C VAL A 157 -12.94 6.47 5.58
N LEU A 158 -13.71 6.06 6.59
CA LEU A 158 -13.36 5.04 7.56
C LEU A 158 -14.26 3.81 7.36
N GLY A 159 -13.88 2.68 7.96
CA GLY A 159 -14.75 1.52 7.92
C GLY A 159 -14.49 0.51 9.02
N THR A 160 -15.48 -0.36 9.23
CA THR A 160 -15.47 -1.36 10.31
C THR A 160 -14.67 -2.62 9.97
N SER A 161 -14.34 -2.83 8.70
CA SER A 161 -13.51 -3.95 8.23
C SER A 161 -12.84 -3.62 6.90
N GLY A 162 -11.85 -4.43 6.48
CA GLY A 162 -11.15 -4.29 5.20
C GLY A 162 -12.07 -4.15 3.98
N ASP A 163 -13.16 -4.92 3.93
CA ASP A 163 -14.10 -4.95 2.80
C ASP A 163 -15.43 -4.25 3.11
N SER A 164 -15.44 -3.28 4.04
CA SER A 164 -16.68 -2.65 4.50
C SER A 164 -17.34 -1.68 3.49
N GLY A 165 -16.88 -1.67 2.23
CA GLY A 165 -17.34 -0.74 1.20
C GLY A 165 -16.65 0.62 1.22
N LYS A 166 -15.50 0.76 1.87
CA LYS A 166 -14.74 2.04 1.95
C LYS A 166 -14.40 2.60 0.57
N THR A 167 -13.85 1.78 -0.31
CA THR A 167 -13.53 2.19 -1.69
C THR A 167 -14.79 2.67 -2.42
N THR A 168 -15.90 1.92 -2.32
CA THR A 168 -17.19 2.33 -2.91
C THR A 168 -17.68 3.68 -2.36
N ALA A 169 -17.59 3.89 -1.05
CA ALA A 169 -17.97 5.15 -0.42
C ALA A 169 -17.08 6.31 -0.86
N GLY A 170 -15.76 6.11 -0.94
CA GLY A 170 -14.82 7.12 -1.41
C GLY A 170 -15.05 7.49 -2.88
N LEU A 171 -15.31 6.50 -3.74
CA LEU A 171 -15.69 6.73 -5.15
C LEU A 171 -17.01 7.51 -5.26
N ALA A 172 -18.00 7.22 -4.41
CA ALA A 172 -19.26 7.96 -4.37
C ALA A 172 -19.08 9.42 -3.93
N VAL A 173 -18.27 9.66 -2.90
CA VAL A 173 -17.90 11.02 -2.46
C VAL A 173 -17.21 11.77 -3.58
N LEU A 174 -16.18 11.16 -4.19
CA LEU A 174 -15.43 11.77 -5.28
C LEU A 174 -16.35 12.14 -6.44
N ARG A 175 -17.19 11.19 -6.88
CA ARG A 175 -18.13 11.44 -7.98
C ARG A 175 -19.10 12.57 -7.66
N THR A 176 -19.57 12.64 -6.42
CA THR A 176 -20.45 13.72 -5.95
C THR A 176 -19.75 15.07 -6.02
N LEU A 177 -18.50 15.17 -5.57
CA LEU A 177 -17.72 16.41 -5.66
C LEU A 177 -17.53 16.87 -7.11
N ARG A 178 -17.23 15.94 -8.01
CA ARG A 178 -17.13 16.23 -9.45
C ARG A 178 -18.45 16.75 -10.01
N MET A 179 -19.59 16.16 -9.64
CA MET A 179 -20.92 16.64 -10.05
C MET A 179 -21.27 18.01 -9.47
N GLN A 180 -20.71 18.36 -8.31
CA GLN A 180 -20.86 19.68 -7.68
C GLN A 180 -19.94 20.76 -8.28
N GLY A 181 -19.15 20.42 -9.30
CA GLY A 181 -18.29 21.38 -10.00
C GLY A 181 -16.89 21.56 -9.41
N HIS A 182 -16.48 20.73 -8.43
CA HIS A 182 -15.08 20.69 -7.99
C HIS A 182 -14.20 20.23 -9.16
N ALA A 183 -13.30 21.09 -9.64
CA ALA A 183 -12.49 20.93 -10.84
C ALA A 183 -11.28 20.01 -10.63
N ILE A 184 -10.72 19.96 -9.43
CA ILE A 184 -9.56 19.13 -9.10
C ILE A 184 -9.82 18.44 -7.76
N VAL A 185 -10.03 17.11 -7.79
CA VAL A 185 -10.16 16.30 -6.57
C VAL A 185 -8.99 15.32 -6.52
N THR A 186 -8.31 15.25 -5.39
CA THR A 186 -7.24 14.28 -5.13
C THR A 186 -7.76 13.14 -4.25
N ALA A 187 -7.30 11.93 -4.49
CA ALA A 187 -7.56 10.77 -3.64
C ALA A 187 -6.28 10.27 -2.95
N LEU A 188 -6.42 9.78 -1.72
CA LEU A 188 -5.35 9.16 -0.95
C LEU A 188 -5.87 7.89 -0.28
N LYS A 189 -5.31 6.73 -0.60
CA LYS A 189 -5.40 5.54 0.24
C LYS A 189 -4.32 5.65 1.33
N ALA A 190 -4.71 6.11 2.50
CA ALA A 190 -3.79 6.50 3.56
C ALA A 190 -3.13 5.33 4.29
N THR A 191 -3.84 4.20 4.41
CA THR A 191 -3.42 3.06 5.23
C THR A 191 -3.69 1.73 4.55
N GLY A 192 -2.97 0.71 4.98
CA GLY A 192 -3.10 -0.69 4.61
C GLY A 192 -2.08 -1.13 3.55
N THR A 193 -2.43 -2.21 2.87
CA THR A 193 -1.73 -2.70 1.68
C THR A 193 -2.07 -1.81 0.47
N PRO A 194 -1.10 -1.42 -0.36
CA PRO A 194 -1.36 -0.68 -1.59
C PRO A 194 -2.06 -1.54 -2.63
N SER A 195 -2.81 -0.90 -3.54
CA SER A 195 -3.47 -1.52 -4.68
C SER A 195 -3.52 -0.50 -5.82
N LEU A 196 -2.81 -0.78 -6.92
CA LEU A 196 -2.85 0.12 -8.06
C LEU A 196 -4.21 0.05 -8.77
N GLU A 197 -4.94 -1.06 -8.67
CA GLU A 197 -6.34 -1.19 -9.08
C GLU A 197 -7.22 -0.17 -8.35
N GLU A 198 -7.19 -0.12 -7.02
CA GLU A 198 -7.99 0.86 -6.26
C GLU A 198 -7.62 2.29 -6.65
N ILE A 199 -6.32 2.59 -6.78
CA ILE A 199 -5.83 3.90 -7.21
C ILE A 199 -6.29 4.24 -8.63
N SER A 200 -6.33 3.27 -9.54
CA SER A 200 -6.81 3.45 -10.90
C SER A 200 -8.32 3.72 -10.92
N ARG A 201 -9.10 3.02 -10.09
CA ARG A 201 -10.55 3.27 -9.96
C ARG A 201 -10.86 4.68 -9.47
N TYR A 202 -10.08 5.24 -8.54
CA TYR A 202 -10.24 6.65 -8.15
C TYR A 202 -10.01 7.60 -9.33
N ARG A 203 -9.02 7.33 -10.17
CA ARG A 203 -8.75 8.12 -11.39
C ARG A 203 -9.89 8.01 -12.39
N ASP A 204 -10.40 6.80 -12.63
CA ASP A 204 -11.54 6.56 -13.54
C ASP A 204 -12.80 7.30 -13.10
N PHE A 205 -12.99 7.48 -11.78
CA PHE A 205 -14.12 8.24 -11.23
C PHE A 205 -13.91 9.76 -11.24
N GLY A 206 -12.73 10.22 -11.66
CA GLY A 206 -12.42 11.63 -11.90
C GLY A 206 -11.47 12.25 -10.88
N ALA A 207 -10.69 11.45 -10.12
CA ALA A 207 -9.57 11.99 -9.36
C ALA A 207 -8.52 12.55 -10.33
N ALA A 208 -8.10 13.79 -10.13
CA ALA A 208 -6.99 14.37 -10.88
C ALA A 208 -5.67 13.67 -10.51
N GLN A 209 -5.52 13.30 -9.24
CA GLN A 209 -4.41 12.52 -8.72
C GLN A 209 -4.93 11.53 -7.68
N ALA A 210 -4.30 10.36 -7.60
CA ALA A 210 -4.62 9.35 -6.61
C ALA A 210 -3.32 8.68 -6.14
N PHE A 211 -3.14 8.58 -4.83
CA PHE A 211 -1.92 8.13 -4.18
C PHE A 211 -2.19 7.02 -3.14
N ASP A 212 -1.20 6.17 -2.92
CA ASP A 212 -1.13 5.27 -1.75
C ASP A 212 0.26 5.34 -1.08
N CYS A 213 0.50 4.49 -0.09
CA CYS A 213 1.74 4.44 0.67
C CYS A 213 3.03 4.23 -0.17
N VAL A 214 2.97 3.56 -1.32
CA VAL A 214 4.11 3.35 -2.22
C VAL A 214 4.54 4.65 -2.88
N ASP A 215 3.61 5.58 -3.14
CA ASP A 215 3.99 6.93 -3.63
C ASP A 215 4.85 7.68 -2.61
N PHE A 216 4.77 7.31 -1.34
CA PHE A 216 5.53 7.91 -0.24
C PHE A 216 6.64 6.99 0.28
N GLY A 217 7.01 5.96 -0.50
CA GLY A 217 8.18 5.13 -0.22
C GLY A 217 7.95 4.01 0.81
N LEU A 218 6.70 3.65 1.08
CA LEU A 218 6.35 2.56 1.99
C LEU A 218 5.74 1.37 1.23
N PRO A 219 6.14 0.12 1.51
CA PRO A 219 5.53 -1.05 0.88
C PRO A 219 4.09 -1.27 1.34
N ALA A 220 3.83 -0.99 2.62
CA ALA A 220 2.53 -1.00 3.28
C ALA A 220 2.61 -0.08 4.51
N THR A 221 1.48 0.17 5.18
CA THR A 221 1.50 0.89 6.46
C THR A 221 1.50 -0.02 7.68
N ASP A 222 1.48 -1.34 7.49
CA ASP A 222 1.71 -2.34 8.53
C ASP A 222 3.23 -2.52 8.79
N PRO A 223 3.62 -3.04 9.96
CA PRO A 223 2.79 -3.45 11.09
C PRO A 223 2.32 -2.28 11.96
N LEU A 224 1.34 -2.54 12.84
CA LEU A 224 0.92 -1.58 13.87
C LEU A 224 2.10 -1.13 14.74
N GLY A 225 2.19 0.19 14.98
CA GLY A 225 3.23 0.78 15.82
C GLY A 225 4.61 0.84 15.18
N ARG A 226 4.73 0.62 13.86
CA ARG A 226 6.03 0.69 13.16
C ARG A 226 6.71 2.06 13.38
N ASP A 227 8.01 2.03 13.61
CA ASP A 227 8.81 3.23 13.78
C ASP A 227 8.73 4.14 12.56
N GLY A 228 8.65 5.45 12.78
CA GLY A 228 8.59 6.43 11.70
C GLY A 228 7.24 6.55 10.97
N ILE A 229 6.18 5.88 11.44
CA ILE A 229 4.88 5.89 10.75
C ILE A 229 4.18 7.25 10.80
N SER A 230 4.28 7.96 11.91
CA SER A 230 3.69 9.29 12.06
C SER A 230 4.36 10.28 11.12
N GLU A 231 5.70 10.23 11.01
CA GLU A 231 6.50 11.04 10.10
C GLU A 231 6.17 10.72 8.63
N ALA A 232 5.88 9.45 8.31
CA ALA A 232 5.42 9.08 6.99
C ALA A 232 4.03 9.68 6.70
N PHE A 233 3.06 9.55 7.61
CA PHE A 233 1.72 10.14 7.45
C PHE A 233 1.76 11.67 7.39
N ASP A 234 2.64 12.28 8.15
CA ASP A 234 2.91 13.71 8.10
C ASP A 234 3.35 14.12 6.70
N ARG A 235 4.33 13.43 6.11
CA ARG A 235 4.75 13.67 4.72
C ARG A 235 3.62 13.44 3.71
N MET A 236 2.82 12.38 3.88
CA MET A 236 1.67 12.10 3.01
C MET A 236 0.67 13.25 3.00
N LEU A 237 0.30 13.70 4.20
CA LEU A 237 -0.69 14.76 4.38
C LEU A 237 -0.14 16.11 3.92
N ASP A 238 1.10 16.46 4.28
CA ASP A 238 1.71 17.72 3.87
C ASP A 238 1.82 17.81 2.35
N TYR A 239 2.21 16.71 1.69
CA TYR A 239 2.23 16.64 0.24
C TYR A 239 0.83 16.83 -0.34
N CYS A 240 -0.15 16.00 0.04
CA CYS A 240 -1.50 16.06 -0.50
C CYS A 240 -2.19 17.41 -0.27
N LEU A 241 -2.01 18.01 0.92
CA LEU A 241 -2.60 19.30 1.27
C LEU A 241 -1.90 20.50 0.61
N SER A 242 -0.70 20.32 0.07
CA SER A 242 0.01 21.34 -0.73
C SER A 242 -0.43 21.37 -2.19
N LEU A 243 -1.10 20.33 -2.69
CA LEU A 243 -1.53 20.23 -4.08
C LEU A 243 -2.62 21.24 -4.41
N PRO A 244 -2.65 21.81 -5.64
CA PRO A 244 -3.70 22.71 -6.09
C PRO A 244 -5.00 21.94 -6.38
N ALA A 245 -5.64 21.41 -5.34
CA ALA A 245 -6.89 20.66 -5.42
C ALA A 245 -7.99 21.35 -4.59
N ASP A 246 -9.23 21.19 -5.04
CA ASP A 246 -10.42 21.72 -4.37
C ASP A 246 -10.84 20.87 -3.17
N ALA A 247 -10.57 19.56 -3.25
CA ALA A 247 -10.88 18.60 -2.20
C ALA A 247 -9.92 17.40 -2.20
N LEU A 248 -9.73 16.81 -1.02
CA LEU A 248 -9.01 15.57 -0.81
C LEU A 248 -9.98 14.51 -0.27
N VAL A 249 -10.11 13.39 -0.99
CA VAL A 249 -10.78 12.18 -0.50
C VAL A 249 -9.72 11.26 0.07
N VAL A 250 -9.81 10.96 1.37
CA VAL A 250 -8.90 10.08 2.08
C VAL A 250 -9.63 8.80 2.44
N GLU A 251 -9.12 7.66 2.00
CA GLU A 251 -9.58 6.35 2.42
C GLU A 251 -8.56 5.72 3.36
N CYS A 252 -9.00 5.32 4.55
CA CYS A 252 -8.18 4.48 5.43
C CYS A 252 -8.44 3.01 5.13
N GLY A 253 -7.46 2.26 4.63
CA GLY A 253 -7.52 0.81 4.54
C GLY A 253 -7.51 0.13 5.92
N GLY A 254 -7.84 -1.15 5.95
CA GLY A 254 -8.03 -1.91 7.19
C GLY A 254 -9.38 -1.63 7.86
N ASP A 255 -9.41 -1.78 9.18
CA ASP A 255 -10.50 -1.35 10.07
C ASP A 255 -10.08 -0.11 10.89
N LEU A 256 -10.90 0.32 11.85
CA LEU A 256 -10.64 1.52 12.67
C LEU A 256 -9.37 1.44 13.52
N PHE A 257 -8.81 0.24 13.75
CA PHE A 257 -7.69 0.02 14.67
C PHE A 257 -6.44 -0.56 13.97
N GLY A 258 -6.63 -1.29 12.86
CA GLY A 258 -5.57 -1.86 12.04
C GLY A 258 -4.82 -0.83 11.18
N ALA A 259 -3.76 -1.28 10.50
CA ALA A 259 -3.03 -0.51 9.49
C ALA A 259 -2.52 0.89 9.91
N ASN A 260 -2.38 1.14 11.21
CA ASN A 260 -2.02 2.42 11.82
C ASN A 260 -3.05 3.55 11.61
N VAL A 261 -4.33 3.21 11.42
CA VAL A 261 -5.41 4.21 11.31
C VAL A 261 -5.43 5.21 12.49
N PRO A 262 -5.32 4.79 13.77
CA PRO A 262 -5.29 5.75 14.88
C PRO A 262 -4.12 6.75 14.83
N ALA A 263 -2.94 6.34 14.34
CA ALA A 263 -1.80 7.24 14.16
C ALA A 263 -2.06 8.22 13.02
N PHE A 264 -2.58 7.74 11.88
CA PHE A 264 -2.98 8.60 10.77
C PHE A 264 -4.00 9.67 11.19
N LEU A 265 -5.03 9.29 11.97
CA LEU A 265 -6.05 10.22 12.46
C LEU A 265 -5.47 11.32 13.35
N LYS A 266 -4.46 11.00 14.18
CA LYS A 266 -3.75 12.02 14.97
C LYS A 266 -3.03 13.01 14.06
N CYS A 267 -2.28 12.52 13.07
CA CYS A 267 -1.57 13.36 12.09
C CYS A 267 -2.54 14.24 11.26
N LEU A 268 -3.68 13.68 10.85
CA LEU A 268 -4.73 14.40 10.11
C LEU A 268 -5.33 15.52 10.94
N ARG A 269 -5.71 15.24 12.20
CA ARG A 269 -6.35 16.21 13.09
C ARG A 269 -5.50 17.45 13.34
N LEU A 270 -4.17 17.30 13.34
CA LEU A 270 -3.23 18.42 13.50
C LEU A 270 -3.21 19.36 12.28
N ARG A 271 -3.50 18.85 11.08
CA ARG A 271 -3.47 19.62 9.82
C ARG A 271 -4.85 20.07 9.36
N ARG A 272 -5.88 19.31 9.77
CA ARG A 272 -7.30 19.50 9.43
C ARG A 272 -8.15 19.05 10.62
N PRO A 273 -8.57 19.98 11.48
CA PRO A 273 -9.38 19.65 12.65
C PRO A 273 -10.84 19.28 12.32
N ASP A 274 -11.31 19.63 11.12
CA ASP A 274 -12.71 19.52 10.68
C ASP A 274 -12.91 18.67 9.39
N PRO A 275 -12.38 17.44 9.31
CA PRO A 275 -12.63 16.58 8.15
C PRO A 275 -14.11 16.16 8.10
N LYS A 276 -14.66 16.02 6.89
CA LYS A 276 -15.98 15.45 6.65
C LYS A 276 -15.87 13.93 6.69
N ILE A 277 -16.43 13.30 7.71
CA ILE A 277 -16.26 11.85 7.95
C ILE A 277 -17.40 11.06 7.29
N VAL A 278 -17.02 10.01 6.56
CA VAL A 278 -17.91 8.98 6.02
C VAL A 278 -17.51 7.64 6.63
N LEU A 279 -18.45 6.97 7.28
CA LEU A 279 -18.22 5.65 7.86
C LEU A 279 -18.89 4.58 7.00
N ALA A 280 -18.09 3.73 6.36
CA ALA A 280 -18.54 2.55 5.62
C ALA A 280 -18.60 1.34 6.57
N ALA A 281 -19.81 0.95 6.96
CA ALA A 281 -20.04 -0.17 7.88
C ALA A 281 -20.85 -1.26 7.17
N THR A 282 -20.37 -2.50 7.19
CA THR A 282 -21.08 -3.67 6.65
C THR A 282 -22.02 -4.32 7.64
N ASP A 283 -21.95 -3.92 8.91
CA ASP A 283 -22.79 -4.48 9.97
C ASP A 283 -23.84 -3.45 10.38
N ALA A 284 -25.10 -3.68 10.00
CA ALA A 284 -26.23 -3.18 10.77
C ALA A 284 -26.33 -3.97 12.09
N ARG A 285 -25.32 -3.86 12.96
CA ARG A 285 -25.52 -4.26 14.36
C ARG A 285 -26.44 -3.20 14.98
N ARG A 286 -27.66 -3.62 15.30
CA ARG A 286 -28.67 -2.88 16.09
C ARG A 286 -27.99 -1.89 17.02
N GLY A 287 -28.38 -0.62 16.92
CA GLY A 287 -27.89 0.43 17.80
C GLY A 287 -28.00 0.01 19.26
N CYS A 288 -26.86 -0.09 19.94
CA CYS A 288 -26.83 0.16 21.37
C CYS A 288 -27.00 1.67 21.53
N SER A 289 -28.23 2.09 21.83
CA SER A 289 -28.51 3.43 22.33
C SER A 289 -27.76 3.61 23.64
N ALA A 290 -26.57 4.20 23.58
CA ALA A 290 -25.96 4.81 24.75
C ALA A 290 -26.53 6.22 24.87
N THR A 291 -27.64 6.35 25.58
CA THR A 291 -28.08 7.65 26.10
C THR A 291 -27.02 8.11 27.10
N TRP A 292 -26.29 9.16 26.77
CA TRP A 292 -25.47 9.90 27.73
C TRP A 292 -26.43 10.59 28.70
N GLY A 293 -26.64 9.97 29.87
CA GLY A 293 -27.27 10.63 31.00
C GLY A 293 -26.30 11.68 31.55
N SER A 294 -26.68 12.95 31.46
CA SER A 294 -26.04 14.04 32.19
C SER A 294 -26.11 13.75 33.69
N PRO A 295 -25.01 13.87 34.46
CA PRO A 295 -25.13 13.95 35.91
C PRO A 295 -25.70 15.32 36.26
N SER A 296 -26.93 15.34 36.75
CA SER A 296 -27.51 16.49 37.43
C SER A 296 -27.01 16.53 38.89
N ALA A 297 -26.43 17.69 39.25
CA ALA A 297 -26.21 18.29 40.57
C ALA A 297 -25.89 17.38 41.77
#